data_AF-F4WMA0-F1
#
_entry.id   AF-F4WMA0-F1
#
_cell.length_a   1.000
_cell.length_b   1.000
_cell.length_c   1.000
_cell.angle_alpha   90.00
_cell.angle_beta   90.00
_cell.angle_gamma   90.00
#
_symmetry.space_group_name_H-M   'P 1'
#
loop_
_entity.id
_entity.type
_entity.pdbx_description
1 polymer ?
#
loop_
_entity_poly.entity_id
_entity_poly.type
_entity_poly.pdbx_seq_one_letter_code
_entity_poly.pdbx_strand_id
1 'polypeptide(L)'
;MSGRLGIVPIDVLAALIIPRNALNDQGVWSSAEGKLNRSKSCEVSIYQDNLCNTSVLTMGRKKRNPKRIFVTEKICERKVAGKLNFDEKEAIEEQKGKNLFINEIAINVYSRLKLPLVYPMQDESLDDSDEEDTVELNFWPRFVFVSNLCLICMERSEETCESCGMVSYCTVRHMKQDRPKHRDLCKVLTEVCQIEGGLSLLSELSADDYRVYRLKLIEIIQCRLDRPLQLWEKEILLYPRVCCNCRRFSTTLKCCPACGIGLFCENHDGGHEEWCREFQVFRRMLFLQHKNGHIEPEIPDTFQKEPLHLPDNFDLLIAQLFGRSTYYFNMDCYTYCSLSHISSIPLTALYSMQISCENWKTIDTFVVHVIGAEFQYECINLHVWEKLFLHLLPNLKHLKLMFVGPELSLPTVPLDLLTAVKICSSCKSSGRRVKISFHPKKFYHDFCRSKQFIEPHLVCLFNPGLYRETGFKGKDTWPETIREFCKMKIPVCVTSYTKQEIPREMIRIKSIADVEMILEPQKNPFASIKPDRNFVSDDTVPLIYKNYYLTIVKGKL
;
A
#
# COMPACT_ATOMS: atom_id res chain seq x y z
N MET A 1 -28.17 -17.89 -14.96
CA MET A 1 -27.66 -19.14 -14.33
C MET A 1 -26.52 -18.77 -13.40
N SER A 2 -26.75 -18.77 -12.09
CA SER A 2 -25.79 -18.35 -11.07
C SER A 2 -24.70 -19.41 -10.87
N GLY A 3 -23.65 -19.34 -11.69
CA GLY A 3 -22.43 -20.11 -11.47
C GLY A 3 -21.63 -19.51 -10.32
N ARG A 4 -21.63 -20.16 -9.15
CA ARG A 4 -20.64 -19.89 -8.09
C ARG A 4 -19.26 -20.27 -8.62
N LEU A 5 -18.53 -19.31 -9.17
CA LEU A 5 -17.13 -19.49 -9.50
C LEU A 5 -16.33 -19.57 -8.20
N GLY A 6 -15.55 -20.65 -8.09
CA GLY A 6 -14.79 -21.01 -6.91
C GLY A 6 -13.78 -19.94 -6.48
N ILE A 7 -13.43 -20.01 -5.19
CA ILE A 7 -12.41 -19.21 -4.53
C ILE A 7 -11.14 -19.21 -5.37
N VAL A 8 -10.75 -18.06 -5.91
CA VAL A 8 -9.46 -17.87 -6.56
C VAL A 8 -8.43 -17.60 -5.47
N PRO A 9 -7.46 -18.49 -5.22
CA PRO A 9 -6.38 -18.22 -4.29
C PRO A 9 -5.57 -17.03 -4.83
N ILE A 10 -5.50 -15.95 -4.06
CA ILE A 10 -4.67 -14.82 -4.41
C ILE A 10 -3.22 -15.17 -4.07
N ASP A 11 -2.36 -15.29 -5.08
CA ASP A 11 -0.92 -15.20 -4.89
C ASP A 11 -0.56 -13.74 -4.56
N VAL A 12 -0.65 -13.40 -3.28
CA VAL A 12 -0.25 -12.11 -2.69
C VAL A 12 1.29 -12.03 -2.64
N LEU A 13 1.95 -12.20 -3.79
CA LEU A 13 3.37 -11.91 -3.94
C LEU A 13 3.65 -10.40 -4.05
N ALA A 14 2.61 -9.57 -4.19
CA ALA A 14 2.73 -8.10 -4.22
C ALA A 14 2.73 -7.44 -2.82
N ALA A 15 2.13 -8.07 -1.79
CA ALA A 15 2.13 -7.51 -0.42
C ALA A 15 3.27 -8.03 0.47
N LEU A 16 3.99 -9.04 -0.01
CA LEU A 16 5.40 -9.15 0.34
C LEU A 16 6.08 -8.33 -0.73
N ILE A 17 6.48 -7.07 -0.45
CA ILE A 17 7.62 -6.56 -1.20
C ILE A 17 8.70 -7.61 -0.91
N ILE A 18 8.98 -8.49 -1.86
CA ILE A 18 10.13 -9.36 -1.90
C ILE A 18 10.59 -9.12 -3.33
N PRO A 19 11.78 -8.55 -3.54
CA PRO A 19 12.34 -8.45 -4.87
C PRO A 19 12.28 -9.84 -5.52
N ARG A 20 11.55 -9.97 -6.63
CA ARG A 20 11.50 -11.21 -7.43
C ARG A 20 12.86 -11.57 -8.06
N ASN A 21 13.90 -10.78 -7.81
CA ASN A 21 15.29 -11.08 -8.16
C ASN A 21 15.94 -12.15 -7.27
N ALA A 22 15.21 -12.76 -6.32
CA ALA A 22 15.65 -13.92 -5.53
C ALA A 22 15.09 -15.26 -6.04
N LEU A 23 14.50 -15.30 -7.25
CA LEU A 23 14.06 -16.53 -7.90
C LEU A 23 14.82 -16.68 -9.22
N ASN A 24 15.69 -17.68 -9.29
CA ASN A 24 16.32 -18.06 -10.56
C ASN A 24 15.28 -18.58 -11.56
N ASP A 25 15.59 -18.32 -12.83
CA ASP A 25 14.78 -18.57 -14.01
C ASP A 25 14.22 -19.99 -14.10
N GLN A 26 13.02 -20.10 -14.68
CA GLN A 26 12.31 -21.33 -15.09
C GLN A 26 11.28 -21.89 -14.09
N GLY A 27 10.19 -21.15 -13.92
CA GLY A 27 8.91 -21.76 -13.55
C GLY A 27 8.40 -22.66 -14.69
N VAL A 28 8.84 -23.92 -14.72
CA VAL A 28 8.16 -25.18 -15.13
C VAL A 28 9.20 -26.31 -15.06
N TRP A 29 8.80 -27.43 -14.45
CA TRP A 29 9.58 -28.65 -14.24
C TRP A 29 10.07 -29.26 -15.56
N SER A 30 11.37 -29.59 -15.63
CA SER A 30 11.85 -30.64 -16.54
C SER A 30 12.42 -31.79 -15.71
N SER A 31 11.70 -32.91 -15.75
CA SER A 31 12.18 -34.21 -15.32
C SER A 31 13.33 -34.63 -16.23
N ALA A 32 14.54 -34.67 -15.69
CA ALA A 32 15.64 -35.43 -16.28
C ALA A 32 16.10 -36.46 -15.24
N GLU A 33 15.74 -37.71 -15.49
CA GLU A 33 16.27 -38.87 -14.79
C GLU A 33 17.80 -38.86 -14.89
N GLY A 34 18.47 -38.77 -13.73
CA GLY A 34 19.91 -38.87 -13.62
C GLY A 34 20.27 -39.43 -12.25
N LYS A 35 20.37 -40.76 -12.17
CA LYS A 35 20.91 -41.47 -11.00
C LYS A 35 22.27 -40.86 -10.61
N LEU A 36 22.43 -40.38 -9.37
CA LEU A 36 23.73 -40.40 -8.71
C LEU A 36 23.61 -40.32 -7.18
N ASN A 37 24.61 -40.91 -6.53
CA ASN A 37 24.59 -41.51 -5.21
C ASN A 37 24.56 -40.54 -4.03
N ARG A 38 24.04 -41.07 -2.91
CA ARG A 38 24.21 -40.58 -1.54
C ARG A 38 25.69 -40.34 -1.18
N SER A 39 25.87 -39.41 -0.25
CA SER A 39 27.06 -39.07 0.54
C SER A 39 27.99 -38.00 -0.05
N LYS A 40 27.90 -36.79 0.49
CA LYS A 40 28.97 -36.13 1.26
C LYS A 40 28.50 -34.77 1.79
N SER A 41 28.98 -34.47 2.99
CA SER A 41 28.81 -33.27 3.79
C SER A 41 29.14 -31.98 3.02
N CYS A 42 28.24 -31.00 3.05
CA CYS A 42 28.55 -29.63 2.67
C CYS A 42 29.04 -28.87 3.91
N GLU A 43 30.35 -28.85 4.12
CA GLU A 43 31.03 -27.76 4.83
C GLU A 43 31.26 -26.63 3.81
N VAL A 44 30.85 -25.40 4.14
CA VAL A 44 31.20 -24.21 3.35
C VAL A 44 31.79 -23.18 4.30
N SER A 45 33.12 -23.10 4.29
CA SER A 45 33.93 -22.07 4.93
C SER A 45 33.80 -20.73 4.18
N ILE A 46 33.49 -19.64 4.89
CA ILE A 46 33.57 -18.29 4.34
C ILE A 46 34.93 -17.70 4.72
N TYR A 47 35.71 -17.33 3.71
CA TYR A 47 37.00 -16.65 3.80
C TYR A 47 36.87 -15.31 4.55
N GLN A 48 37.68 -15.14 5.60
CA GLN A 48 38.12 -13.84 6.09
C GLN A 48 39.35 -13.44 5.27
N ASP A 49 39.32 -12.28 4.63
CA ASP A 49 40.55 -11.59 4.26
C ASP A 49 40.52 -10.13 4.71
N ASN A 50 41.58 -9.82 5.46
CA ASN A 50 41.91 -8.54 6.06
C ASN A 50 42.34 -7.53 5.00
N LEU A 51 42.01 -6.25 5.20
CA LEU A 51 42.92 -5.15 4.87
C LEU A 51 42.81 -4.06 5.94
N CYS A 52 43.92 -3.88 6.66
CA CYS A 52 44.14 -2.87 7.68
C CYS A 52 45.15 -1.82 7.14
N ASN A 53 45.05 -0.61 7.71
CA ASN A 53 46.03 0.49 7.77
C ASN A 53 46.19 1.47 6.60
N THR A 54 45.71 2.70 6.81
CA THR A 54 46.50 3.94 7.11
C THR A 54 45.51 5.13 7.07
N SER A 55 45.59 6.24 7.81
CA SER A 55 46.47 6.76 8.85
C SER A 55 45.73 7.92 9.53
N VAL A 56 45.99 8.11 10.82
CA VAL A 56 45.47 9.13 11.72
C VAL A 56 45.92 10.55 11.35
N LEU A 57 45.00 11.51 11.34
CA LEU A 57 45.29 12.92 11.65
C LEU A 57 44.26 13.45 12.65
N THR A 58 44.75 13.74 13.84
CA THR A 58 44.07 14.40 14.95
C THR A 58 43.93 15.89 14.69
N MET A 59 42.82 16.52 15.10
CA MET A 59 42.81 17.82 15.79
C MET A 59 41.40 18.22 16.29
N GLY A 60 41.35 18.65 17.56
CA GLY A 60 40.58 19.83 17.96
C GLY A 60 39.14 19.66 18.47
N ARG A 61 38.97 19.35 19.75
CA ARG A 61 37.73 19.59 20.52
C ARG A 61 37.40 21.10 20.55
N LYS A 62 36.20 21.49 20.11
CA LYS A 62 35.49 22.70 20.61
C LYS A 62 33.98 22.42 20.74
N LYS A 63 33.50 22.44 21.98
CA LYS A 63 32.07 22.44 22.37
C LYS A 63 31.39 23.71 21.86
N ARG A 64 30.26 23.59 21.16
CA ARG A 64 29.23 24.65 21.05
C ARG A 64 27.83 24.02 20.99
N ASN A 65 26.98 24.42 21.94
CA ASN A 65 25.55 24.13 22.01
C ASN A 65 24.81 24.68 20.77
N PRO A 66 23.82 23.97 20.20
CA PRO A 66 22.86 24.60 19.31
C PRO A 66 21.61 25.04 20.11
N LYS A 67 21.38 26.35 20.14
CA LYS A 67 20.08 26.94 20.50
C LYS A 67 19.09 26.60 19.38
N ARG A 68 17.95 26.02 19.74
CA ARG A 68 16.77 25.84 18.87
C ARG A 68 16.34 27.20 18.33
N ILE A 69 16.40 27.39 17.01
CA ILE A 69 15.75 28.49 16.31
C ILE A 69 14.50 27.89 15.67
N PHE A 70 13.34 28.27 16.21
CA PHE A 70 12.06 28.08 15.53
C PHE A 70 11.98 29.12 14.41
N VAL A 71 11.94 28.66 13.16
CA VAL A 71 11.55 29.50 12.02
C VAL A 71 10.09 29.21 11.75
N THR A 72 9.22 30.11 12.18
CA THR A 72 7.82 30.19 11.75
C THR A 72 7.78 30.86 10.39
N GLU A 73 7.47 30.10 9.33
CA GLU A 73 7.14 30.66 8.03
C GLU A 73 5.80 31.38 8.11
N LYS A 74 5.84 32.72 8.05
CA LYS A 74 4.68 33.57 7.85
C LYS A 74 4.28 33.51 6.37
N ILE A 75 3.10 32.96 6.10
CA ILE A 75 2.41 33.08 4.82
C ILE A 75 2.07 34.56 4.61
N CYS A 76 2.44 35.08 3.44
CA CYS A 76 2.22 36.47 3.04
C CYS A 76 0.81 36.60 2.42
N GLU A 77 -0.16 37.09 3.18
CA GLU A 77 -1.46 37.52 2.65
C GLU A 77 -1.29 38.83 1.88
N ARG A 78 -1.39 38.78 0.55
CA ARG A 78 -1.63 39.98 -0.26
C ARG A 78 -3.08 40.42 -0.07
N LYS A 79 -3.29 41.51 0.68
CA LYS A 79 -4.56 42.23 0.75
C LYS A 79 -4.87 42.85 -0.61
N VAL A 80 -5.85 42.29 -1.32
CA VAL A 80 -6.60 43.01 -2.36
C VAL A 80 -7.91 43.45 -1.73
N ALA A 81 -7.98 44.72 -1.32
CA ALA A 81 -9.21 45.32 -0.82
C ALA A 81 -10.09 45.73 -2.02
N GLY A 82 -10.92 44.79 -2.49
CA GLY A 82 -12.07 45.07 -3.35
C GLY A 82 -13.36 45.00 -2.52
N LYS A 83 -14.30 45.93 -2.71
CA LYS A 83 -15.62 45.88 -2.08
C LYS A 83 -16.38 44.64 -2.57
N LEU A 84 -16.52 43.63 -1.72
CA LEU A 84 -17.36 42.45 -1.97
C LEU A 84 -18.85 42.82 -1.80
N ASN A 85 -19.68 42.33 -2.72
CA ASN A 85 -21.13 42.49 -2.67
C ASN A 85 -21.73 41.67 -1.51
N PHE A 86 -22.95 41.99 -1.09
CA PHE A 86 -23.63 41.37 0.06
C PHE A 86 -23.80 39.84 -0.10
N ASP A 87 -24.17 39.39 -1.30
CA ASP A 87 -24.37 37.97 -1.63
C ASP A 87 -23.06 37.15 -1.58
N GLU A 88 -21.92 37.75 -1.91
CA GLU A 88 -20.61 37.10 -1.82
C GLU A 88 -20.16 36.94 -0.36
N LYS A 89 -20.54 37.88 0.52
CA LYS A 89 -20.24 37.78 1.95
C LYS A 89 -21.05 36.69 2.64
N GLU A 90 -22.34 36.58 2.34
CA GLU A 90 -23.20 35.51 2.86
C GLU A 90 -22.71 34.13 2.40
N ALA A 91 -22.36 33.96 1.11
CA ALA A 91 -21.80 32.71 0.60
C ALA A 91 -20.47 32.33 1.28
N ILE A 92 -19.60 33.31 1.54
CA ILE A 92 -18.34 33.08 2.26
C ILE A 92 -18.59 32.72 3.73
N GLU A 93 -19.56 33.34 4.41
CA GLU A 93 -19.92 33.01 5.79
C GLU A 93 -20.58 31.63 5.91
N GLU A 94 -21.46 31.26 4.96
CA GLU A 94 -22.07 29.94 4.90
C GLU A 94 -21.02 28.85 4.63
N GLN A 95 -20.07 29.11 3.72
CA GLN A 95 -18.98 28.18 3.42
C GLN A 95 -17.98 28.07 4.58
N LYS A 96 -17.71 29.16 5.30
CA LYS A 96 -16.93 29.14 6.55
C LYS A 96 -17.64 28.33 7.65
N GLY A 97 -18.94 28.51 7.81
CA GLY A 97 -19.75 27.75 8.78
C GLY A 97 -19.79 26.26 8.47
N LYS A 98 -19.98 25.90 7.19
CA LYS A 98 -19.89 24.50 6.71
C LYS A 98 -18.50 23.89 6.96
N ASN A 99 -17.43 24.62 6.65
CA ASN A 99 -16.06 24.15 6.89
C ASN A 99 -15.77 23.98 8.39
N LEU A 100 -16.26 24.87 9.25
CA LEU A 100 -16.13 24.73 10.70
C LEU A 100 -16.85 23.48 11.21
N PHE A 101 -18.08 23.25 10.77
CA PHE A 101 -18.85 22.05 11.11
C PHE A 101 -18.14 20.76 10.65
N ILE A 102 -17.62 20.72 9.41
CA ILE A 102 -16.89 19.54 8.90
C ILE A 102 -15.65 19.24 9.74
N ASN A 103 -14.89 20.28 10.13
CA ASN A 103 -13.73 20.11 11.01
C ASN A 103 -14.12 19.55 12.39
N GLU A 104 -15.29 19.93 12.93
CA GLU A 104 -15.80 19.42 14.21
C GLU A 104 -16.24 17.95 14.14
N ILE A 105 -16.77 17.50 12.99
CA ILE A 105 -17.26 16.12 12.82
C ILE A 105 -16.25 15.15 12.17
N ALA A 106 -15.09 15.63 11.74
CA ALA A 106 -14.06 14.80 11.15
C ALA A 106 -13.43 13.85 12.19
N ILE A 107 -13.49 12.55 11.94
CA ILE A 107 -13.02 11.50 12.85
C ILE A 107 -11.94 10.69 12.15
N ASN A 108 -10.70 10.92 12.59
CA ASN A 108 -9.53 10.18 12.12
C ASN A 108 -9.56 8.70 12.56
N VAL A 109 -8.70 7.90 11.94
CA VAL A 109 -8.60 6.45 12.19
C VAL A 109 -8.27 6.07 13.63
N TYR A 110 -7.49 6.87 14.36
CA TYR A 110 -7.07 6.55 15.72
C TYR A 110 -8.23 6.63 16.72
N SER A 111 -9.15 7.58 16.52
CA SER A 111 -10.37 7.70 17.31
C SER A 111 -11.32 6.51 17.12
N ARG A 112 -11.14 5.73 16.04
CA ARG A 112 -11.98 4.56 15.68
C ARG A 112 -11.48 3.24 16.26
N LEU A 113 -10.33 3.21 16.93
CA LEU A 113 -9.70 1.98 17.43
C LEU A 113 -10.58 1.15 18.38
N LYS A 114 -11.44 1.83 19.16
CA LYS A 114 -12.31 1.21 20.16
C LYS A 114 -13.69 0.85 19.64
N LEU A 115 -14.03 1.27 18.42
CA LEU A 115 -15.35 1.00 17.85
C LEU A 115 -15.47 -0.49 17.46
N PRO A 116 -16.67 -1.09 17.60
CA PRO A 116 -16.96 -2.43 17.10
C PRO A 116 -17.10 -2.40 15.58
N LEU A 117 -16.87 -3.56 14.93
CA LEU A 117 -17.08 -3.69 13.49
C LEU A 117 -18.51 -3.30 13.14
N VAL A 118 -18.66 -2.46 12.11
CA VAL A 118 -19.96 -2.17 11.49
C VAL A 118 -20.07 -2.85 10.14
N TYR A 119 -21.27 -3.24 9.78
CA TYR A 119 -21.60 -3.68 8.43
C TYR A 119 -22.34 -2.54 7.72
N PRO A 120 -22.14 -2.35 6.40
CA PRO A 120 -22.99 -1.48 5.61
C PRO A 120 -24.46 -1.82 5.84
N MET A 121 -25.34 -0.83 5.82
CA MET A 121 -26.77 -1.13 5.76
C MET A 121 -27.03 -1.79 4.41
N GLN A 122 -27.61 -3.00 4.40
CA GLN A 122 -28.04 -3.63 3.15
C GLN A 122 -29.11 -2.71 2.55
N ASP A 123 -28.76 -2.04 1.46
CA ASP A 123 -29.71 -1.21 0.73
C ASP A 123 -30.58 -2.16 -0.11
N GLU A 124 -31.80 -2.42 0.34
CA GLU A 124 -32.84 -3.15 -0.41
C GLU A 124 -33.28 -2.39 -1.68
N SER A 125 -32.63 -1.26 -2.04
CA SER A 125 -33.03 -0.36 -3.14
C SER A 125 -32.25 -0.52 -4.45
N LEU A 126 -31.42 -1.56 -4.60
CA LEU A 126 -31.01 -1.98 -5.95
C LEU A 126 -32.24 -2.56 -6.65
N ASP A 127 -32.95 -1.70 -7.40
CA ASP A 127 -33.99 -2.10 -8.34
C ASP A 127 -33.49 -3.29 -9.17
N ASP A 128 -34.07 -4.47 -8.91
CA ASP A 128 -33.78 -5.78 -9.50
C ASP A 128 -34.19 -5.85 -10.99
N SER A 129 -34.36 -4.69 -11.64
CA SER A 129 -34.94 -4.58 -12.99
C SER A 129 -33.90 -4.52 -14.12
N ASP A 130 -32.62 -4.28 -13.79
CA ASP A 130 -31.51 -4.34 -14.73
C ASP A 130 -30.55 -5.48 -14.31
N GLU A 131 -30.87 -6.72 -14.71
CA GLU A 131 -29.94 -7.87 -14.67
C GLU A 131 -28.79 -7.64 -15.68
N GLU A 132 -27.92 -6.66 -15.44
CA GLU A 132 -26.61 -6.63 -16.09
C GLU A 132 -25.73 -7.70 -15.41
N ASP A 133 -25.22 -8.65 -16.20
CA ASP A 133 -24.30 -9.68 -15.72
C ASP A 133 -23.02 -8.98 -15.18
N THR A 134 -22.89 -8.89 -13.86
CA THR A 134 -21.68 -8.38 -13.19
C THR A 134 -20.90 -9.50 -12.51
N VAL A 135 -19.58 -9.42 -12.56
CA VAL A 135 -18.72 -10.36 -11.83
C VAL A 135 -18.51 -9.88 -10.40
N GLU A 136 -19.08 -10.59 -9.44
CA GLU A 136 -18.71 -10.45 -8.04
C GLU A 136 -17.48 -11.31 -7.75
N LEU A 137 -16.37 -10.64 -7.43
CA LEU A 137 -15.14 -11.31 -7.03
C LEU A 137 -15.12 -11.46 -5.51
N ASN A 138 -15.36 -12.68 -5.03
CA ASN A 138 -15.29 -12.99 -3.61
C ASN A 138 -13.83 -13.17 -3.18
N PHE A 139 -13.34 -12.25 -2.35
CA PHE A 139 -11.99 -12.30 -1.81
C PHE A 139 -12.02 -12.59 -0.31
N TRP A 140 -11.07 -13.42 0.13
CA TRP A 140 -10.83 -13.60 1.55
C TRP A 140 -9.46 -13.05 1.92
N PRO A 141 -9.36 -12.17 2.94
CA PRO A 141 -8.08 -11.59 3.29
C PRO A 141 -7.15 -12.67 3.80
N ARG A 142 -5.88 -12.65 3.35
CA ARG A 142 -4.90 -13.62 3.84
C ARG A 142 -4.64 -13.44 5.33
N PHE A 143 -4.15 -14.50 5.96
CA PHE A 143 -3.54 -14.42 7.27
C PHE A 143 -2.22 -13.62 7.21
N VAL A 144 -1.99 -12.75 8.20
CA VAL A 144 -0.77 -11.92 8.33
C VAL A 144 -0.13 -12.21 9.68
N PHE A 145 1.02 -12.88 9.68
CA PHE A 145 1.71 -13.24 10.92
C PHE A 145 2.22 -12.01 11.67
N VAL A 146 2.07 -11.92 12.99
CA VAL A 146 2.72 -10.91 13.83
C VAL A 146 3.34 -11.60 15.04
N SER A 147 4.62 -11.33 15.30
CA SER A 147 5.45 -12.09 16.24
C SER A 147 4.91 -12.14 17.68
N ASN A 148 4.16 -11.13 18.11
CA ASN A 148 3.56 -11.05 19.45
C ASN A 148 2.01 -11.12 19.45
N LEU A 149 1.41 -11.63 18.36
CA LEU A 149 -0.01 -11.96 18.33
C LEU A 149 -0.18 -13.48 18.23
N CYS A 150 -1.30 -13.97 18.75
CA CYS A 150 -1.63 -15.38 18.70
C CYS A 150 -1.80 -15.86 17.26
N LEU A 151 -1.02 -16.87 16.85
CA LEU A 151 -1.07 -17.42 15.49
C LEU A 151 -2.45 -18.01 15.11
N ILE A 152 -3.29 -18.31 16.10
CA ILE A 152 -4.63 -18.90 15.89
C ILE A 152 -5.75 -17.84 15.84
N CYS A 153 -5.68 -16.78 16.65
CA CYS A 153 -6.82 -15.87 16.82
C CYS A 153 -6.48 -14.38 16.77
N MET A 154 -5.22 -14.00 16.52
CA MET A 154 -4.72 -12.61 16.47
C MET A 154 -4.86 -11.78 17.77
N GLU A 155 -5.31 -12.39 18.87
CA GLU A 155 -5.27 -11.76 20.20
C GLU A 155 -3.83 -11.57 20.68
N ARG A 156 -3.64 -10.72 21.68
CA ARG A 156 -2.32 -10.53 22.30
C ARG A 156 -1.80 -11.86 22.86
N SER A 157 -0.53 -12.16 22.61
CA SER A 157 0.08 -13.36 23.16
C SER A 157 0.54 -13.17 24.61
N GLU A 158 0.44 -14.26 25.37
CA GLU A 158 1.00 -14.41 26.71
C GLU A 158 2.11 -15.47 26.72
N GLU A 159 2.00 -16.45 25.83
CA GLU A 159 2.93 -17.57 25.71
C GLU A 159 3.70 -17.51 24.38
N THR A 160 4.92 -18.05 24.37
CA THR A 160 5.70 -18.27 23.15
C THR A 160 5.96 -19.75 22.95
N CYS A 161 6.21 -20.18 21.71
CA CYS A 161 6.62 -21.57 21.47
C CYS A 161 7.92 -21.87 22.22
N GLU A 162 7.89 -22.82 23.16
CA GLU A 162 9.04 -23.20 24.00
C GLU A 162 10.25 -23.70 23.21
N SER A 163 10.05 -24.21 21.99
CA SER A 163 11.14 -24.74 21.17
C SER A 163 11.80 -23.66 20.32
N CYS A 164 11.05 -23.00 19.43
CA CYS A 164 11.63 -22.03 18.51
C CYS A 164 11.62 -20.58 19.04
N GLY A 165 10.74 -20.25 19.99
CA GLY A 165 10.55 -18.88 20.50
C GLY A 165 10.06 -17.83 19.48
N MET A 166 9.77 -18.23 18.23
CA MET A 166 9.47 -17.32 17.13
C MET A 166 7.98 -17.00 16.96
N VAL A 167 7.11 -17.93 17.36
CA VAL A 167 5.65 -17.79 17.28
C VAL A 167 5.06 -17.71 18.67
N SER A 168 3.92 -17.02 18.78
CA SER A 168 3.30 -16.72 20.07
C SER A 168 1.82 -17.09 20.10
N TYR A 169 1.29 -17.33 21.29
CA TYR A 169 -0.07 -17.79 21.54
C TYR A 169 -0.68 -17.08 22.75
N CYS A 170 -1.99 -16.86 22.73
CA CYS A 170 -2.70 -16.34 23.91
C CYS A 170 -2.96 -17.41 24.97
N THR A 171 -2.94 -18.70 24.59
CA THR A 171 -3.16 -19.82 25.53
C THR A 171 -2.38 -21.06 25.10
N VAL A 172 -2.05 -21.92 26.07
CA VAL A 172 -1.49 -23.27 25.82
C VAL A 172 -2.41 -24.11 24.92
N ARG A 173 -3.73 -23.89 24.98
CA ARG A 173 -4.70 -24.56 24.10
C ARG A 173 -4.45 -24.21 22.63
N HIS A 174 -4.30 -22.91 22.30
CA HIS A 174 -4.01 -22.49 20.93
C HIS A 174 -2.61 -22.94 20.48
N MET A 175 -1.63 -23.00 21.38
CA MET A 175 -0.32 -23.60 21.07
C MET A 175 -0.46 -25.08 20.68
N LYS A 176 -1.24 -25.87 21.44
CA LYS A 176 -1.49 -27.29 21.11
C LYS A 176 -2.25 -27.47 19.80
N GLN A 177 -3.19 -26.56 19.49
CA GLN A 177 -3.94 -26.57 18.23
C GLN A 177 -3.05 -26.30 17.02
N ASP A 178 -2.08 -25.37 17.15
CA ASP A 178 -1.16 -25.04 16.06
C ASP A 178 -0.02 -26.06 15.88
N ARG A 179 0.35 -26.76 16.96
CA ARG A 179 1.48 -27.70 17.00
C ARG A 179 1.60 -28.60 15.76
N PRO A 180 0.54 -29.25 15.24
CA PRO A 180 0.67 -30.11 14.06
C PRO A 180 1.08 -29.35 12.79
N LYS A 181 0.64 -28.10 12.62
CA LYS A 181 0.95 -27.26 11.45
C LYS A 181 2.34 -26.64 11.55
N HIS A 182 2.72 -26.19 12.74
CA HIS A 182 4.00 -25.53 12.96
C HIS A 182 5.17 -26.50 13.19
N ARG A 183 4.94 -27.76 13.60
CA ARG A 183 5.99 -28.70 14.06
C ARG A 183 7.21 -28.80 13.17
N ASP A 184 7.03 -29.02 11.87
CA ASP A 184 8.14 -29.26 10.95
C ASP A 184 9.00 -28.00 10.78
N LEU A 185 8.34 -26.85 10.61
CA LEU A 185 9.00 -25.54 10.59
C LEU A 185 9.68 -25.24 11.92
N CYS A 186 9.02 -25.54 13.05
CA CYS A 186 9.54 -25.33 14.41
C CYS A 186 10.88 -26.01 14.61
N LYS A 187 11.00 -27.27 14.16
CA LYS A 187 12.24 -28.05 14.26
C LYS A 187 13.37 -27.36 13.51
N VAL A 188 13.15 -26.99 12.25
CA VAL A 188 14.16 -26.33 11.42
C VAL A 188 14.53 -24.95 11.98
N LEU A 189 13.54 -24.17 12.43
CA LEU A 189 13.78 -22.88 13.07
C LEU A 189 14.65 -23.03 14.32
N THR A 190 14.36 -24.02 15.16
CA THR A 190 15.13 -24.29 16.39
C THR A 190 16.59 -24.59 16.06
N GLU A 191 16.85 -25.43 15.05
CA GLU A 191 18.21 -25.74 14.59
C GLU A 191 18.93 -24.51 14.02
N VAL A 192 18.26 -23.72 13.16
CA VAL A 192 18.83 -22.51 12.55
C VAL A 192 19.11 -21.42 13.59
N CYS A 193 18.31 -21.33 14.65
CA CYS A 193 18.56 -20.40 15.76
C CYS A 193 19.80 -20.78 16.59
N GLN A 194 20.23 -22.04 16.55
CA GLN A 194 21.31 -22.58 17.39
C GLN A 194 22.67 -22.70 16.68
N ILE A 195 22.70 -22.76 15.35
CA ILE A 195 23.93 -22.97 14.55
C ILE A 195 24.64 -21.63 14.24
N GLU A 196 25.98 -21.61 14.38
CA GLU A 196 26.92 -20.58 13.88
C GLU A 196 26.46 -19.12 14.07
N GLY A 197 26.10 -18.73 15.29
CA GLY A 197 25.71 -17.35 15.60
C GLY A 197 24.27 -16.96 15.21
N GLY A 198 23.53 -17.81 14.49
CA GLY A 198 22.06 -17.78 14.33
C GLY A 198 21.40 -16.39 14.29
N LEU A 199 20.41 -16.17 15.16
CA LEU A 199 19.78 -14.85 15.36
C LEU A 199 20.62 -13.90 16.22
N SER A 200 21.66 -14.42 16.87
CA SER A 200 22.53 -13.64 17.76
C SER A 200 23.38 -12.64 16.97
N LEU A 201 23.68 -12.94 15.70
CA LEU A 201 24.39 -12.05 14.78
C LEU A 201 23.53 -10.88 14.24
N LEU A 202 22.20 -10.92 14.42
CA LEU A 202 21.31 -9.90 13.86
C LEU A 202 21.60 -8.49 14.37
N SER A 203 22.12 -8.37 15.58
CA SER A 203 22.46 -7.08 16.19
C SER A 203 23.67 -6.40 15.56
N GLU A 204 24.49 -7.13 14.80
CA GLU A 204 25.73 -6.63 14.21
C GLU A 204 25.57 -6.24 12.73
N LEU A 205 24.47 -6.65 12.11
CA LEU A 205 24.21 -6.41 10.69
C LEU A 205 23.75 -4.97 10.44
N SER A 206 24.24 -4.38 9.34
CA SER A 206 23.65 -3.17 8.77
C SER A 206 22.19 -3.40 8.38
N ALA A 207 21.42 -2.33 8.10
CA ALA A 207 20.03 -2.49 7.64
C ALA A 207 19.93 -3.28 6.33
N ASP A 208 20.85 -3.03 5.39
CA ASP A 208 20.91 -3.73 4.11
C ASP A 208 21.30 -5.21 4.28
N ASP A 209 22.33 -5.50 5.07
CA ASP A 209 22.76 -6.87 5.34
C ASP A 209 21.67 -7.64 6.09
N TYR A 210 20.96 -6.98 7.02
CA TYR A 210 19.84 -7.59 7.74
C TYR A 210 18.68 -7.97 6.82
N ARG A 211 18.35 -7.11 5.86
CA ARG A 211 17.35 -7.41 4.82
C ARG A 211 17.77 -8.61 3.96
N VAL A 212 19.00 -8.61 3.46
CA VAL A 212 19.53 -9.71 2.63
C VAL A 212 19.60 -11.01 3.42
N TYR A 213 20.02 -10.95 4.68
CA TYR A 213 20.10 -12.10 5.57
C TYR A 213 18.75 -12.77 5.77
N ARG A 214 17.69 -12.00 6.02
CA ARG A 214 16.32 -12.54 6.16
C ARG A 214 15.83 -13.26 4.91
N LEU A 215 16.17 -12.77 3.71
CA LEU A 215 15.84 -13.43 2.44
C LEU A 215 16.62 -14.75 2.28
N LYS A 216 17.93 -14.74 2.57
CA LYS A 216 18.76 -15.97 2.55
C LYS A 216 18.27 -17.02 3.55
N LEU A 217 17.81 -16.59 4.74
CA LEU A 217 17.23 -17.51 5.71
C LEU A 217 15.98 -18.22 5.19
N ILE A 218 15.12 -17.52 4.45
CA ILE A 218 13.96 -18.13 3.79
C ILE A 218 14.41 -19.24 2.83
N GLU A 219 15.41 -18.98 2.00
CA GLU A 219 15.96 -19.97 1.05
C GLU A 219 16.52 -21.20 1.79
N ILE A 220 17.36 -20.99 2.80
CA ILE A 220 17.95 -22.06 3.61
C ILE A 220 16.87 -22.94 4.25
N ILE A 221 15.84 -22.32 4.83
CA ILE A 221 14.76 -23.05 5.51
C ILE A 221 13.89 -23.81 4.51
N GLN A 222 13.60 -23.24 3.35
CA GLN A 222 12.88 -23.95 2.27
C GLN A 222 13.65 -25.19 1.81
N CYS A 223 14.98 -25.09 1.64
CA CYS A 223 15.82 -26.23 1.27
C CYS A 223 15.82 -27.32 2.36
N ARG A 224 15.89 -26.96 3.65
CA ARG A 224 15.86 -27.92 4.75
C ARG A 224 14.50 -28.60 4.95
N LEU A 225 13.41 -27.89 4.63
CA LEU A 225 12.05 -28.44 4.70
C LEU A 225 11.63 -29.22 3.46
N ASP A 226 12.41 -29.15 2.38
CA ASP A 226 12.09 -29.74 1.07
C ASP A 226 10.71 -29.30 0.53
N ARG A 227 10.35 -28.04 0.80
CA ARG A 227 9.13 -27.42 0.28
C ARG A 227 9.20 -25.89 0.30
N PRO A 228 8.42 -25.20 -0.54
CA PRO A 228 8.20 -23.77 -0.39
C PRO A 228 7.58 -23.43 0.98
N LEU A 229 7.99 -22.30 1.56
CA LEU A 229 7.35 -21.73 2.74
C LEU A 229 6.05 -21.04 2.34
N GLN A 230 5.00 -21.23 3.14
CA GLN A 230 3.77 -20.46 3.06
C GLN A 230 4.05 -18.99 3.41
N LEU A 231 3.18 -18.07 2.99
CA LEU A 231 3.40 -16.63 3.19
C LEU A 231 3.59 -16.26 4.67
N TRP A 232 2.77 -16.80 5.56
CA TRP A 232 2.88 -16.54 7.00
C TRP A 232 4.16 -17.15 7.60
N GLU A 233 4.67 -18.24 7.04
CA GLU A 233 5.95 -18.83 7.45
C GLU A 233 7.14 -17.96 7.02
N LYS A 234 7.08 -17.39 5.81
CA LYS A 234 8.05 -16.37 5.36
C LYS A 234 8.03 -15.16 6.26
N GLU A 235 6.84 -14.71 6.66
CA GLU A 235 6.67 -13.57 7.57
C GLU A 235 7.28 -13.79 8.95
N ILE A 236 7.41 -15.03 9.43
CA ILE A 236 8.17 -15.32 10.67
C ILE A 236 9.63 -14.88 10.53
N LEU A 237 10.21 -15.08 9.35
CA LEU A 237 11.61 -14.78 9.06
C LEU A 237 11.82 -13.31 8.66
N LEU A 238 10.83 -12.73 7.97
CA LEU A 238 10.87 -11.31 7.65
C LEU A 238 10.63 -10.44 8.89
N TYR A 239 9.79 -10.89 9.82
CA TYR A 239 9.41 -10.13 11.01
C TYR A 239 9.60 -10.96 12.28
N PRO A 240 10.85 -11.37 12.58
CA PRO A 240 11.14 -12.27 13.68
C PRO A 240 10.86 -11.61 15.03
N ARG A 241 10.78 -12.43 16.07
CA ARG A 241 10.57 -11.99 17.45
C ARG A 241 11.86 -11.41 18.05
N VAL A 242 12.22 -10.20 17.65
CA VAL A 242 13.47 -9.52 18.06
C VAL A 242 13.21 -8.16 18.70
N CYS A 243 14.18 -7.66 19.46
CA CYS A 243 14.11 -6.29 19.97
C CYS A 243 14.09 -5.26 18.82
N CYS A 244 13.15 -4.32 18.84
CA CYS A 244 13.03 -3.27 17.82
C CYS A 244 14.28 -2.39 17.68
N ASN A 245 15.05 -2.21 18.76
CA ASN A 245 16.24 -1.34 18.75
C ASN A 245 17.52 -2.10 18.35
N CYS A 246 17.83 -3.21 19.03
CA CYS A 246 19.10 -3.93 18.82
C CYS A 246 18.98 -5.23 18.03
N ARG A 247 17.78 -5.61 17.57
CA ARG A 247 17.51 -6.85 16.82
C ARG A 247 17.92 -8.15 17.54
N ARG A 248 18.25 -8.07 18.83
CA ARG A 248 18.57 -9.26 19.64
C ARG A 248 17.30 -10.09 19.82
N PHE A 249 17.42 -11.37 19.47
CA PHE A 249 16.42 -12.38 19.82
C PHE A 249 16.50 -12.72 21.30
N SER A 250 15.35 -12.82 21.94
CA SER A 250 15.22 -13.37 23.29
C SER A 250 13.82 -13.94 23.48
N THR A 251 13.69 -14.99 24.28
CA THR A 251 12.39 -15.51 24.70
C THR A 251 11.70 -14.56 25.69
N THR A 252 12.47 -13.75 26.44
CA THR A 252 11.98 -12.86 27.50
C THR A 252 11.74 -11.40 27.09
N LEU A 253 11.61 -11.12 25.79
CA LEU A 253 11.34 -9.75 25.31
C LEU A 253 10.04 -9.20 25.89
N LYS A 254 10.11 -7.96 26.40
CA LYS A 254 8.99 -7.16 26.88
C LYS A 254 8.23 -6.60 25.68
N CYS A 255 6.91 -6.59 25.75
CA CYS A 255 6.06 -6.04 24.70
C CYS A 255 5.52 -4.66 25.07
N CYS A 256 5.47 -3.73 24.11
CA CYS A 256 4.83 -2.43 24.31
C CYS A 256 3.37 -2.61 24.77
N PRO A 257 2.97 -2.03 25.92
CA PRO A 257 1.62 -2.19 26.45
C PRO A 257 0.54 -1.61 25.54
N ALA A 258 0.85 -0.52 24.82
CA ALA A 258 -0.10 0.17 23.94
C ALA A 258 -0.35 -0.60 22.63
N CYS A 259 0.69 -0.73 21.78
CA CYS A 259 0.53 -1.34 20.46
C CYS A 259 0.52 -2.87 20.47
N GLY A 260 1.13 -3.52 21.48
CA GLY A 260 1.19 -4.98 21.55
C GLY A 260 2.06 -5.63 20.46
N ILE A 261 2.79 -4.84 19.68
CA ILE A 261 3.64 -5.31 18.56
C ILE A 261 5.12 -5.05 18.84
N GLY A 262 5.49 -3.85 19.28
CA GLY A 262 6.88 -3.52 19.60
C GLY A 262 7.44 -4.41 20.71
N LEU A 263 8.64 -4.96 20.51
CA LEU A 263 9.31 -5.85 21.44
C LEU A 263 10.67 -5.30 21.85
N PHE A 264 11.03 -5.46 23.12
CA PHE A 264 12.21 -4.85 23.71
C PHE A 264 12.92 -5.80 24.67
N CYS A 265 14.25 -5.81 24.62
CA CYS A 265 15.03 -6.43 25.69
C CYS A 265 15.06 -5.51 26.92
N GLU A 266 15.54 -6.01 28.07
CA GLU A 266 15.50 -5.26 29.34
C GLU A 266 16.15 -3.87 29.30
N ASN A 267 17.20 -3.70 28.49
CA ASN A 267 17.98 -2.46 28.37
C ASN A 267 17.47 -1.48 27.31
N HIS A 268 16.35 -1.80 26.64
CA HIS A 268 15.73 -0.91 25.65
C HIS A 268 14.27 -0.68 26.02
N ASP A 269 13.83 0.55 25.88
CA ASP A 269 12.48 0.99 26.19
C ASP A 269 11.89 1.91 25.11
N GLY A 270 12.57 2.04 23.96
CA GLY A 270 12.10 2.87 22.85
C GLY A 270 12.63 2.51 21.46
N GLY A 271 12.37 3.40 20.50
CA GLY A 271 12.69 3.26 19.07
C GLY A 271 11.48 2.96 18.17
N HIS A 272 10.26 2.93 18.73
CA HIS A 272 9.03 2.65 17.98
C HIS A 272 7.92 3.66 18.23
N GLU A 273 8.16 4.70 19.05
CA GLU A 273 7.15 5.63 19.56
C GLU A 273 6.49 6.39 18.41
N GLU A 274 7.27 6.75 17.39
CA GLU A 274 6.81 7.39 16.15
C GLU A 274 5.77 6.54 15.41
N TRP A 275 5.87 5.21 15.52
CA TRP A 275 5.02 4.24 14.81
C TRP A 275 4.03 3.52 15.73
N CYS A 276 4.01 3.84 17.02
CA CYS A 276 3.25 3.09 18.02
C CYS A 276 1.73 3.25 17.81
N ARG A 277 1.26 4.38 17.27
CA ARG A 277 -0.17 4.58 16.98
C ARG A 277 -0.60 3.81 15.74
N GLU A 278 0.28 3.75 14.75
CA GLU A 278 0.12 3.07 13.48
C GLU A 278 0.07 1.56 13.71
N PHE A 279 0.94 1.05 14.59
CA PHE A 279 0.88 -0.35 15.02
C PHE A 279 -0.39 -0.69 15.81
N GLN A 280 -0.99 0.26 16.55
CA GLN A 280 -2.31 0.03 17.18
C GLN A 280 -3.40 -0.15 16.12
N VAL A 281 -3.39 0.68 15.07
CA VAL A 281 -4.31 0.53 13.92
C VAL A 281 -4.06 -0.79 13.21
N PHE A 282 -2.80 -1.11 12.89
CA PHE A 282 -2.42 -2.36 12.24
C PHE A 282 -2.89 -3.59 13.03
N ARG A 283 -2.61 -3.64 14.35
CA ARG A 283 -3.08 -4.74 15.23
C ARG A 283 -4.60 -4.86 15.22
N ARG A 284 -5.31 -3.74 15.46
CA ARG A 284 -6.77 -3.76 15.57
C ARG A 284 -7.42 -4.16 14.24
N MET A 285 -6.88 -3.67 13.13
CA MET A 285 -7.30 -4.04 11.78
C MET A 285 -7.13 -5.53 11.54
N LEU A 286 -5.95 -6.10 11.83
CA LEU A 286 -5.70 -7.53 11.65
C LEU A 286 -6.63 -8.41 12.49
N PHE A 287 -6.90 -8.00 13.73
CA PHE A 287 -7.84 -8.70 14.60
C PHE A 287 -9.26 -8.72 14.02
N LEU A 288 -9.77 -7.56 13.58
CA LEU A 288 -11.11 -7.46 13.00
C LEU A 288 -11.20 -8.21 11.66
N GLN A 289 -10.19 -8.08 10.80
CA GLN A 289 -10.08 -8.79 9.53
C GLN A 289 -10.05 -10.31 9.72
N HIS A 290 -9.27 -10.80 10.70
CA HIS A 290 -9.18 -12.23 10.97
C HIS A 290 -10.50 -12.82 11.48
N LYS A 291 -11.21 -12.07 12.33
CA LYS A 291 -12.48 -12.52 12.90
C LYS A 291 -13.64 -12.49 11.91
N ASN A 292 -13.67 -11.51 11.02
CA ASN A 292 -14.85 -11.21 10.20
C ASN A 292 -14.62 -11.36 8.68
N GLY A 293 -13.38 -11.59 8.24
CA GLY A 293 -13.04 -11.71 6.82
C GLY A 293 -12.97 -10.37 6.11
N HIS A 294 -13.31 -10.38 4.82
CA HIS A 294 -13.33 -9.18 3.98
C HIS A 294 -14.50 -8.28 4.37
N ILE A 295 -14.26 -6.98 4.47
CA ILE A 295 -15.31 -5.98 4.61
C ILE A 295 -15.32 -5.11 3.37
N GLU A 296 -16.49 -4.97 2.76
CA GLU A 296 -16.73 -3.99 1.70
C GLU A 296 -17.39 -2.77 2.35
N PRO A 297 -16.68 -1.63 2.47
CA PRO A 297 -17.23 -0.45 3.10
C PRO A 297 -18.23 0.24 2.15
N GLU A 298 -19.26 0.88 2.72
CA GLU A 298 -20.14 1.75 1.94
C GLU A 298 -19.33 2.93 1.39
N ILE A 299 -19.53 3.25 0.11
CA ILE A 299 -18.91 4.40 -0.54
C ILE A 299 -19.92 5.54 -0.52
N PRO A 300 -19.53 6.76 -0.12
CA PRO A 300 -20.46 7.88 -0.11
C PRO A 300 -21.13 8.10 -1.47
N ASP A 301 -22.46 8.02 -1.50
CA ASP A 301 -23.26 8.16 -2.71
C ASP A 301 -23.92 9.54 -2.78
N THR A 302 -23.11 10.60 -2.84
CA THR A 302 -23.59 11.99 -2.78
C THR A 302 -23.41 12.72 -4.10
N PHE A 303 -24.51 13.07 -4.76
CA PHE A 303 -24.51 13.89 -5.97
C PHE A 303 -24.29 15.37 -5.65
N GLN A 304 -23.20 15.92 -6.18
CA GLN A 304 -22.87 17.32 -6.04
C GLN A 304 -23.56 18.14 -7.13
N LYS A 305 -24.11 19.30 -6.74
CA LYS A 305 -24.71 20.25 -7.70
C LYS A 305 -23.66 21.01 -8.49
N GLU A 306 -22.53 21.29 -7.84
CA GLU A 306 -21.37 21.97 -8.41
C GLU A 306 -20.14 21.05 -8.28
N PRO A 307 -19.12 21.17 -9.16
CA PRO A 307 -17.87 20.42 -9.05
C PRO A 307 -17.22 20.58 -7.67
N LEU A 308 -17.13 19.48 -6.92
CA LEU A 308 -16.59 19.49 -5.57
C LEU A 308 -15.07 19.63 -5.59
N HIS A 309 -14.55 20.65 -4.92
CA HIS A 309 -13.12 20.78 -4.68
C HIS A 309 -12.71 19.87 -3.52
N LEU A 310 -11.69 19.05 -3.73
CA LEU A 310 -11.21 18.13 -2.71
C LEU A 310 -10.55 18.90 -1.54
N PRO A 311 -10.83 18.56 -0.27
CA PRO A 311 -10.17 19.17 0.87
C PRO A 311 -8.74 18.63 1.08
N ASP A 312 -8.00 19.18 2.04
CA ASP A 312 -6.58 18.89 2.23
C ASP A 312 -6.26 17.52 2.87
N ASN A 313 -7.27 16.70 3.19
CA ASN A 313 -7.08 15.32 3.65
C ASN A 313 -8.34 14.46 3.52
N PHE A 314 -8.13 13.15 3.57
CA PHE A 314 -9.17 12.13 3.51
C PHE A 314 -10.25 12.27 4.60
N ASP A 315 -9.88 12.58 5.86
CA ASP A 315 -10.84 12.64 6.96
C ASP A 315 -11.91 13.73 6.73
N LEU A 316 -11.48 14.91 6.26
CA LEU A 316 -12.38 16.01 5.93
C LEU A 316 -13.31 15.66 4.76
N LEU A 317 -12.78 15.03 3.71
CA LEU A 317 -13.58 14.62 2.56
C LEU A 317 -14.67 13.64 2.98
N ILE A 318 -14.30 12.59 3.71
CA ILE A 318 -15.24 11.55 4.10
C ILE A 318 -16.28 12.09 5.09
N ALA A 319 -15.89 12.97 6.01
CA ALA A 319 -16.82 13.67 6.89
C ALA A 319 -17.81 14.55 6.10
N GLN A 320 -17.32 15.28 5.09
CA GLN A 320 -18.16 16.10 4.22
C GLN A 320 -19.16 15.27 3.42
N LEU A 321 -18.73 14.13 2.86
CA LEU A 321 -19.57 13.30 2.00
C LEU A 321 -20.61 12.50 2.80
N PHE A 322 -20.24 11.90 3.93
CA PHE A 322 -21.21 11.20 4.78
C PHE A 322 -22.08 12.14 5.63
N GLY A 323 -21.62 13.38 5.86
CA GLY A 323 -22.33 14.37 6.66
C GLY A 323 -22.70 13.84 8.04
N ARG A 324 -24.01 13.73 8.32
CA ARG A 324 -24.54 13.27 9.62
C ARG A 324 -24.85 11.77 9.69
N SER A 325 -24.33 10.97 8.76
CA SER A 325 -24.58 9.53 8.71
C SER A 325 -24.15 8.81 10.00
N THR A 326 -25.06 8.03 10.59
CA THR A 326 -24.76 7.18 11.76
C THR A 326 -23.76 6.08 11.42
N TYR A 327 -23.74 5.59 10.17
CA TYR A 327 -22.75 4.62 9.70
C TYR A 327 -21.34 5.18 9.82
N TYR A 328 -21.11 6.42 9.36
CA TYR A 328 -19.81 7.09 9.44
C TYR A 328 -19.32 7.28 10.89
N PHE A 329 -20.20 7.73 11.79
CA PHE A 329 -19.82 7.94 13.20
C PHE A 329 -19.48 6.64 13.94
N ASN A 330 -20.10 5.52 13.53
CA ASN A 330 -19.85 4.22 14.14
C ASN A 330 -18.79 3.39 13.41
N MET A 331 -18.28 3.85 12.27
CA MET A 331 -17.32 3.10 11.46
C MET A 331 -16.01 2.84 12.20
N ASP A 332 -15.67 1.56 12.37
CA ASP A 332 -14.44 1.13 13.01
C ASP A 332 -13.19 1.34 12.14
N CYS A 333 -12.01 1.18 12.74
CA CYS A 333 -10.76 1.44 12.02
C CYS A 333 -10.52 0.48 10.84
N TYR A 334 -10.99 -0.77 10.86
CA TYR A 334 -10.80 -1.70 9.75
C TYR A 334 -11.67 -1.30 8.55
N THR A 335 -12.94 -1.02 8.79
CA THR A 335 -13.86 -0.53 7.74
C THR A 335 -13.36 0.80 7.17
N TYR A 336 -12.93 1.73 8.03
CA TYR A 336 -12.41 3.03 7.60
C TYR A 336 -11.09 2.94 6.81
N CYS A 337 -10.15 2.10 7.26
CA CYS A 337 -8.93 1.80 6.51
C CYS A 337 -9.26 1.19 5.14
N SER A 338 -10.24 0.27 5.07
CA SER A 338 -10.67 -0.35 3.82
C SER A 338 -11.27 0.68 2.87
N LEU A 339 -12.09 1.62 3.38
CA LEU A 339 -12.66 2.71 2.58
C LEU A 339 -11.57 3.59 1.97
N SER A 340 -10.57 3.98 2.78
CA SER A 340 -9.43 4.74 2.27
C SER A 340 -8.62 3.99 1.23
N HIS A 341 -8.51 2.66 1.37
CA HIS A 341 -7.71 1.82 0.51
C HIS A 341 -8.30 1.74 -0.89
N ILE A 342 -9.60 1.46 -0.98
CA ILE A 342 -10.31 1.38 -2.27
C ILE A 342 -10.45 2.76 -2.92
N SER A 343 -10.51 3.83 -2.12
CA SER A 343 -10.65 5.21 -2.62
C SER A 343 -9.33 5.85 -3.03
N SER A 344 -8.18 5.35 -2.55
CA SER A 344 -6.90 6.06 -2.71
C SER A 344 -6.52 6.30 -4.17
N ILE A 345 -6.72 5.32 -5.05
CA ILE A 345 -6.36 5.42 -6.47
C ILE A 345 -7.25 6.44 -7.20
N PRO A 346 -8.59 6.33 -7.19
CA PRO A 346 -9.44 7.33 -7.82
C PRO A 346 -9.28 8.73 -7.20
N LEU A 347 -9.18 8.85 -5.87
CA LEU A 347 -9.00 10.17 -5.23
C LEU A 347 -7.65 10.80 -5.57
N THR A 348 -6.57 10.02 -5.66
CA THR A 348 -5.27 10.55 -6.09
C THR A 348 -5.32 11.02 -7.54
N ALA A 349 -6.02 10.30 -8.42
CA ALA A 349 -6.23 10.72 -9.81
C ALA A 349 -7.09 11.98 -9.90
N LEU A 350 -8.19 12.07 -9.13
CA LEU A 350 -9.06 13.24 -9.07
C LEU A 350 -8.33 14.46 -8.50
N TYR A 351 -7.56 14.29 -7.43
CA TYR A 351 -6.71 15.34 -6.86
C TYR A 351 -5.68 15.84 -7.88
N SER A 352 -5.07 14.92 -8.61
CA SER A 352 -4.12 15.27 -9.67
C SER A 352 -4.78 16.02 -10.82
N MET A 353 -6.00 15.61 -11.21
CA MET A 353 -6.83 16.32 -12.19
C MET A 353 -7.14 17.75 -11.74
N GLN A 354 -7.54 17.96 -10.48
CA GLN A 354 -7.88 19.29 -9.96
C GLN A 354 -6.69 20.26 -9.91
N ILE A 355 -5.48 19.73 -9.71
CA ILE A 355 -4.24 20.52 -9.72
C ILE A 355 -3.76 20.84 -11.13
N SER A 356 -3.87 19.88 -12.05
CA SER A 356 -3.11 19.92 -13.31
C SER A 356 -3.94 20.21 -14.57
N CYS A 357 -5.27 20.09 -14.50
CA CYS A 357 -6.16 20.32 -15.63
C CYS A 357 -7.00 21.59 -15.43
N GLU A 358 -6.72 22.67 -16.15
CA GLU A 358 -7.40 23.97 -15.96
C GLU A 358 -8.93 23.90 -16.10
N ASN A 359 -9.43 23.06 -17.02
CA ASN A 359 -10.84 22.90 -17.32
C ASN A 359 -11.54 21.78 -16.52
N TRP A 360 -10.93 21.28 -15.43
CA TRP A 360 -11.45 20.13 -14.68
C TRP A 360 -12.90 20.28 -14.21
N LYS A 361 -13.36 21.52 -13.98
CA LYS A 361 -14.73 21.82 -13.54
C LYS A 361 -15.78 21.65 -14.64
N THR A 362 -15.40 21.85 -15.91
CA THR A 362 -16.32 21.93 -17.05
C THR A 362 -16.14 20.80 -18.05
N ILE A 363 -15.11 19.96 -17.87
CA ILE A 363 -14.80 18.87 -18.78
C ILE A 363 -15.90 17.81 -18.79
N ASP A 364 -16.33 17.39 -19.98
CA ASP A 364 -17.38 16.38 -20.14
C ASP A 364 -16.83 14.96 -20.30
N THR A 365 -15.58 14.82 -20.75
CA THR A 365 -14.92 13.57 -21.06
C THR A 365 -13.51 13.58 -20.52
N PHE A 366 -13.17 12.65 -19.64
CA PHE A 366 -11.84 12.53 -19.05
C PHE A 366 -11.26 11.14 -19.31
N VAL A 367 -9.98 11.09 -19.67
CA VAL A 367 -9.27 9.86 -20.05
C VAL A 367 -8.05 9.72 -19.14
N VAL A 368 -8.00 8.65 -18.37
CA VAL A 368 -6.91 8.34 -17.45
C VAL A 368 -6.18 7.09 -17.94
N HIS A 369 -4.87 7.19 -18.13
CA HIS A 369 -4.02 6.03 -18.34
C HIS A 369 -3.38 5.63 -17.02
N VAL A 370 -3.57 4.39 -16.60
CA VAL A 370 -2.91 3.82 -15.41
C VAL A 370 -1.85 2.85 -15.88
N ILE A 371 -0.58 3.23 -15.67
CA ILE A 371 0.59 2.51 -16.18
C ILE A 371 1.23 1.68 -15.07
N GLY A 372 1.69 0.48 -15.42
CA GLY A 372 2.21 -0.48 -14.46
C GLY A 372 1.10 -1.13 -13.63
N ALA A 373 -0.12 -1.16 -14.19
CA ALA A 373 -1.29 -1.65 -13.47
C ALA A 373 -1.16 -3.13 -13.10
N GLU A 374 -1.60 -3.46 -11.90
CA GLU A 374 -1.83 -4.81 -11.40
C GLU A 374 -3.32 -4.98 -11.11
N PHE A 375 -3.92 -6.08 -11.56
CA PHE A 375 -5.37 -6.24 -11.44
C PHE A 375 -5.84 -6.13 -9.98
N GLN A 376 -5.09 -6.75 -9.07
CA GLN A 376 -5.42 -6.79 -7.64
C GLN A 376 -5.31 -5.44 -6.93
N TYR A 377 -4.62 -4.48 -7.55
CA TYR A 377 -4.39 -3.19 -6.92
C TYR A 377 -5.24 -2.10 -7.54
N GLU A 378 -5.12 -1.85 -8.84
CA GLU A 378 -5.84 -0.76 -9.51
C GLU A 378 -7.21 -1.14 -10.07
N CYS A 379 -7.49 -2.44 -10.26
CA CYS A 379 -8.60 -2.87 -11.10
C CYS A 379 -9.73 -3.62 -10.38
N ILE A 380 -9.60 -3.96 -9.08
CA ILE A 380 -10.65 -4.68 -8.36
C ILE A 380 -11.86 -3.77 -8.07
N ASN A 381 -11.63 -2.52 -7.66
CA ASN A 381 -12.69 -1.65 -7.13
C ASN A 381 -13.13 -0.59 -8.16
N LEU A 382 -13.46 -1.01 -9.38
CA LEU A 382 -13.75 -0.08 -10.48
C LEU A 382 -15.02 0.75 -10.26
N HIS A 383 -16.00 0.22 -9.52
CA HIS A 383 -17.23 0.93 -9.18
C HIS A 383 -16.97 2.21 -8.36
N VAL A 384 -15.87 2.28 -7.60
CA VAL A 384 -15.49 3.45 -6.79
C VAL A 384 -15.25 4.68 -7.69
N TRP A 385 -14.74 4.48 -8.91
CA TRP A 385 -14.50 5.58 -9.84
C TRP A 385 -15.78 6.30 -10.24
N GLU A 386 -16.91 5.60 -10.36
CA GLU A 386 -18.20 6.23 -10.65
C GLU A 386 -18.56 7.24 -9.55
N LYS A 387 -18.59 6.77 -8.29
CA LYS A 387 -18.98 7.59 -7.14
C LYS A 387 -18.05 8.79 -6.99
N LEU A 388 -16.75 8.58 -7.13
CA LEU A 388 -15.77 9.65 -6.89
C LEU A 388 -15.60 10.62 -8.07
N PHE A 389 -15.85 10.21 -9.31
CA PHE A 389 -15.77 11.13 -10.45
C PHE A 389 -17.14 11.66 -10.85
N LEU A 390 -18.10 10.80 -11.18
CA LEU A 390 -19.36 11.22 -11.78
C LEU A 390 -20.31 11.88 -10.77
N HIS A 391 -20.23 11.54 -9.48
CA HIS A 391 -21.10 12.13 -8.47
C HIS A 391 -20.49 13.42 -7.89
N LEU A 392 -19.15 13.52 -7.85
CA LEU A 392 -18.45 14.72 -7.40
C LEU A 392 -18.27 15.78 -8.49
N LEU A 393 -18.27 15.38 -9.78
CA LEU A 393 -18.14 16.27 -10.93
C LEU A 393 -19.41 16.19 -11.80
N PRO A 394 -20.43 17.03 -11.56
CA PRO A 394 -21.71 16.95 -12.25
C PRO A 394 -21.62 17.17 -13.77
N ASN A 395 -20.58 17.89 -14.24
CA ASN A 395 -20.36 18.15 -15.67
C ASN A 395 -19.70 16.98 -16.40
N LEU A 396 -19.03 16.07 -15.68
CA LEU A 396 -18.33 14.94 -16.28
C LEU A 396 -19.34 13.86 -16.68
N LYS A 397 -19.42 13.58 -17.98
CA LYS A 397 -20.31 12.56 -18.56
C LYS A 397 -19.59 11.26 -18.86
N HIS A 398 -18.32 11.32 -19.28
CA HIS A 398 -17.61 10.16 -19.78
C HIS A 398 -16.23 10.04 -19.14
N LEU A 399 -16.07 9.06 -18.26
CA LEU A 399 -14.78 8.68 -17.74
C LEU A 399 -14.26 7.46 -18.51
N LYS A 400 -13.04 7.53 -19.04
CA LYS A 400 -12.36 6.39 -19.67
C LYS A 400 -11.10 6.05 -18.89
N LEU A 401 -10.99 4.80 -18.45
CA LEU A 401 -9.84 4.28 -17.71
C LEU A 401 -9.13 3.23 -18.56
N MET A 402 -7.84 3.44 -18.83
CA MET A 402 -7.03 2.52 -19.63
C MET A 402 -5.89 1.97 -18.77
N PHE A 403 -5.99 0.71 -18.39
CA PHE A 403 -5.01 0.03 -17.54
C PHE A 403 -4.01 -0.72 -18.40
N VAL A 404 -2.72 -0.38 -18.27
CA VAL A 404 -1.65 -0.90 -19.11
C VAL A 404 -0.52 -1.40 -18.22
N GLY A 405 -0.05 -2.62 -18.44
CA GLY A 405 1.09 -3.14 -17.71
C GLY A 405 1.58 -4.49 -18.21
N PRO A 406 2.90 -4.74 -18.21
CA PRO A 406 3.45 -6.05 -18.54
C PRO A 406 3.11 -7.11 -17.48
N GLU A 407 2.83 -6.68 -16.25
CA GLU A 407 2.46 -7.54 -15.10
C GLU A 407 0.94 -7.61 -14.88
N LEU A 408 0.16 -6.83 -15.65
CA LEU A 408 -1.30 -6.86 -15.59
C LEU A 408 -1.80 -8.24 -16.04
N SER A 409 -2.24 -9.02 -15.06
CA SER A 409 -2.81 -10.35 -15.24
C SER A 409 -4.28 -10.30 -14.85
N LEU A 410 -5.16 -10.50 -15.82
CA LEU A 410 -6.60 -10.49 -15.60
C LEU A 410 -7.08 -11.85 -15.09
N PRO A 411 -8.12 -11.90 -14.24
CA PRO A 411 -8.76 -13.15 -13.85
C PRO A 411 -9.38 -13.85 -15.07
N THR A 412 -9.52 -15.18 -14.97
CA THR A 412 -10.10 -16.03 -16.03
C THR A 412 -11.62 -15.89 -16.10
N VAL A 413 -12.09 -14.70 -16.45
CA VAL A 413 -13.50 -14.37 -16.71
C VAL A 413 -13.60 -13.59 -18.02
N PRO A 414 -14.77 -13.62 -18.71
CA PRO A 414 -14.98 -12.86 -19.93
C PRO A 414 -14.64 -11.37 -19.77
N LEU A 415 -13.92 -10.82 -20.75
CA LEU A 415 -13.39 -9.45 -20.69
C LEU A 415 -14.49 -8.40 -20.66
N ASP A 416 -15.56 -8.64 -21.41
CA ASP A 416 -16.77 -7.83 -21.42
C ASP A 416 -17.34 -7.66 -20.00
N LEU A 417 -17.42 -8.74 -19.23
CA LEU A 417 -17.89 -8.69 -17.84
C LEU A 417 -16.91 -7.96 -16.90
N LEU A 418 -15.59 -8.07 -17.12
CA LEU A 418 -14.59 -7.30 -16.36
C LEU A 418 -14.63 -5.80 -16.66
N THR A 419 -15.04 -5.44 -17.87
CA THR A 419 -15.16 -4.04 -18.29
C THR A 419 -16.53 -3.44 -17.99
N ALA A 420 -17.51 -4.27 -17.62
CA ALA A 420 -18.85 -3.85 -17.23
C ALA A 420 -18.81 -3.30 -15.79
N VAL A 421 -18.63 -1.98 -15.68
CA VAL A 421 -18.76 -1.28 -14.40
C VAL A 421 -20.24 -0.97 -14.19
N LYS A 422 -20.86 -1.59 -13.19
CA LYS A 422 -22.21 -1.23 -12.74
C LYS A 422 -22.20 0.22 -12.28
N ILE A 423 -22.93 1.07 -12.99
CA ILE A 423 -23.18 2.46 -12.61
C ILE A 423 -24.60 2.58 -12.09
N CYS A 424 -24.86 3.57 -11.22
CA CYS A 424 -26.20 3.79 -10.69
C CYS A 424 -27.20 4.25 -11.76
N SER A 425 -28.48 4.04 -11.47
CA SER A 425 -29.60 4.40 -12.36
C SER A 425 -29.65 5.89 -12.71
N SER A 426 -29.27 6.77 -11.78
CA SER A 426 -29.18 8.22 -12.00
C SER A 426 -28.09 8.58 -13.03
N CYS A 427 -26.90 7.97 -12.92
CA CYS A 427 -25.82 8.15 -13.89
C CYS A 427 -26.20 7.57 -15.26
N LYS A 428 -26.78 6.37 -15.29
CA LYS A 428 -27.23 5.69 -16.52
C LYS A 428 -28.29 6.50 -17.27
N SER A 429 -29.33 6.96 -16.57
CA SER A 429 -30.41 7.78 -17.13
C SER A 429 -29.94 9.16 -17.60
N SER A 430 -28.92 9.72 -16.95
CA SER A 430 -28.24 10.97 -17.37
C SER A 430 -27.26 10.77 -18.54
N GLY A 431 -27.17 9.57 -19.11
CA GLY A 431 -26.25 9.24 -20.21
C GLY A 431 -24.77 9.24 -19.83
N ARG A 432 -24.46 9.23 -18.52
CA ARG A 432 -23.07 9.20 -18.02
C ARG A 432 -22.52 7.78 -18.06
N ARG A 433 -21.20 7.63 -18.23
CA ARG A 433 -20.55 6.33 -18.44
C ARG A 433 -19.14 6.30 -17.84
N VAL A 434 -18.79 5.16 -17.25
CA VAL A 434 -17.40 4.77 -16.98
C VAL A 434 -17.04 3.66 -17.97
N LYS A 435 -15.99 3.87 -18.78
CA LYS A 435 -15.49 2.90 -19.75
C LYS A 435 -14.12 2.40 -19.34
N ILE A 436 -13.95 1.08 -19.33
CA ILE A 436 -12.71 0.42 -18.94
C ILE A 436 -12.04 -0.22 -20.16
N SER A 437 -10.73 -0.16 -20.23
CA SER A 437 -9.93 -0.89 -21.21
C SER A 437 -8.69 -1.46 -20.55
N PHE A 438 -8.50 -2.77 -20.72
CA PHE A 438 -7.32 -3.47 -20.21
C PHE A 438 -6.36 -3.79 -21.35
N HIS A 439 -5.08 -3.52 -21.13
CA HIS A 439 -3.99 -3.85 -22.03
C HIS A 439 -2.97 -4.72 -21.30
N PRO A 440 -3.32 -5.99 -21.00
CA PRO A 440 -2.48 -6.89 -20.23
C PRO A 440 -1.22 -7.29 -20.99
N LYS A 441 -0.15 -7.59 -20.24
CA LYS A 441 1.13 -8.08 -20.77
C LYS A 441 1.76 -7.15 -21.82
N LYS A 442 1.47 -5.85 -21.74
CA LYS A 442 1.90 -4.84 -22.71
C LYS A 442 2.68 -3.72 -22.05
N PHE A 443 3.79 -3.32 -22.65
CA PHE A 443 4.50 -2.11 -22.23
C PHE A 443 3.77 -0.86 -22.72
N TYR A 444 3.87 0.22 -21.95
CA TYR A 444 3.18 1.46 -22.28
C TYR A 444 3.65 2.07 -23.60
N HIS A 445 4.96 2.05 -23.88
CA HIS A 445 5.51 2.57 -25.13
C HIS A 445 5.01 1.83 -26.36
N ASP A 446 4.75 0.53 -26.27
CA ASP A 446 4.11 -0.24 -27.35
C ASP A 446 2.60 0.04 -27.44
N PHE A 447 1.97 0.35 -26.31
CA PHE A 447 0.57 0.75 -26.29
C PHE A 447 0.36 2.08 -27.00
N CYS A 448 1.22 3.08 -26.75
CA CYS A 448 1.23 4.38 -27.44
C CYS A 448 1.26 4.28 -28.97
N ARG A 449 1.90 3.23 -29.51
CA ARG A 449 2.03 3.01 -30.96
C ARG A 449 0.89 2.17 -31.56
N SER A 450 -0.08 1.75 -30.75
CA SER A 450 -1.14 0.86 -31.19
C SER A 450 -2.42 1.58 -31.58
N LYS A 451 -3.24 0.96 -32.43
CA LYS A 451 -4.53 1.52 -32.89
C LYS A 451 -5.56 1.72 -31.76
N GLN A 452 -5.34 1.11 -30.60
CA GLN A 452 -6.21 1.24 -29.43
C GLN A 452 -5.84 2.46 -28.57
N PHE A 453 -4.74 3.14 -28.87
CA PHE A 453 -4.31 4.32 -28.14
C PHE A 453 -5.30 5.46 -28.30
N ILE A 454 -5.73 6.00 -27.17
CA ILE A 454 -6.48 7.25 -27.07
C ILE A 454 -5.60 8.18 -26.26
N GLU A 455 -5.45 9.44 -26.67
CA GLU A 455 -4.64 10.39 -25.90
C GLU A 455 -5.24 10.62 -24.51
N PRO A 456 -4.45 10.44 -23.42
CA PRO A 456 -4.93 10.66 -22.07
C PRO A 456 -4.95 12.14 -21.71
N HIS A 457 -5.85 12.51 -20.81
CA HIS A 457 -5.81 13.80 -20.11
C HIS A 457 -4.88 13.76 -18.89
N LEU A 458 -4.72 12.57 -18.29
CA LEU A 458 -3.87 12.31 -17.14
C LEU A 458 -3.25 10.91 -17.25
N VAL A 459 -1.97 10.82 -16.95
CA VAL A 459 -1.28 9.54 -16.72
C VAL A 459 -1.03 9.37 -15.23
N CYS A 460 -1.31 8.19 -14.69
CA CYS A 460 -1.04 7.84 -13.31
C CYS A 460 -0.11 6.62 -13.24
N LEU A 461 0.91 6.71 -12.40
CA LEU A 461 1.79 5.62 -12.02
C LEU A 461 1.75 5.46 -10.50
N PHE A 462 1.14 4.38 -10.01
CA PHE A 462 0.94 4.15 -8.59
C PHE A 462 2.05 3.29 -8.00
N ASN A 463 2.93 3.89 -7.21
CA ASN A 463 4.12 3.28 -6.60
C ASN A 463 5.00 2.48 -7.59
N PRO A 464 5.38 3.06 -8.74
CA PRO A 464 5.96 2.31 -9.86
C PRO A 464 7.40 1.83 -9.63
N GLY A 465 8.17 2.48 -8.75
CA GLY A 465 9.58 2.16 -8.56
C GLY A 465 10.42 2.42 -9.83
N LEU A 466 10.23 3.55 -10.51
CA LEU A 466 10.92 3.89 -11.78
C LEU A 466 12.45 3.90 -11.62
N TYR A 467 12.92 4.24 -10.43
CA TYR A 467 14.35 4.29 -10.09
C TYR A 467 15.03 2.92 -10.08
N ARG A 468 14.27 1.81 -10.17
CA ARG A 468 14.81 0.45 -10.17
C ARG A 468 15.23 0.05 -11.58
N GLU A 469 16.48 -0.36 -11.72
CA GLU A 469 17.05 -0.82 -13.01
C GLU A 469 16.82 -2.32 -13.27
N THR A 470 16.33 -3.04 -12.27
CA THR A 470 15.96 -4.45 -12.38
C THR A 470 14.47 -4.60 -12.09
N GLY A 471 13.64 -4.40 -13.11
CA GLY A 471 12.18 -4.49 -13.04
C GLY A 471 11.68 -5.79 -13.68
N PHE A 472 10.84 -5.64 -14.70
CA PHE A 472 10.19 -6.75 -15.38
C PHE A 472 11.21 -7.71 -16.00
N LYS A 473 11.18 -8.99 -15.59
CA LYS A 473 12.13 -10.05 -16.01
C LYS A 473 13.60 -9.64 -15.82
N GLY A 474 13.91 -8.91 -14.74
CA GLY A 474 15.27 -8.48 -14.42
C GLY A 474 15.82 -7.38 -15.31
N LYS A 475 14.98 -6.72 -16.12
CA LYS A 475 15.39 -5.66 -17.04
C LYS A 475 14.77 -4.31 -16.69
N ASP A 476 15.46 -3.26 -17.08
CA ASP A 476 14.97 -1.90 -17.04
C ASP A 476 14.12 -1.58 -18.27
N THR A 477 12.80 -1.50 -18.09
CA THR A 477 11.84 -1.22 -19.18
C THR A 477 11.26 0.20 -19.10
N TRP A 478 11.67 0.99 -18.12
CA TRP A 478 11.13 2.32 -17.87
C TRP A 478 11.61 3.42 -18.82
N PRO A 479 12.86 3.43 -19.36
CA PRO A 479 13.34 4.53 -20.20
C PRO A 479 12.45 4.89 -21.38
N GLU A 480 11.96 3.90 -22.12
CA GLU A 480 11.06 4.16 -23.25
C GLU A 480 9.68 4.64 -22.80
N THR A 481 9.13 4.05 -21.74
CA THR A 481 7.85 4.48 -21.16
C THR A 481 7.92 5.94 -20.68
N ILE A 482 9.01 6.32 -20.01
CA ILE A 482 9.24 7.69 -19.54
C ILE A 482 9.32 8.66 -20.72
N ARG A 483 10.07 8.31 -21.77
CA ARG A 483 10.12 9.13 -22.99
C ARG A 483 8.75 9.34 -23.62
N GLU A 484 7.95 8.28 -23.75
CA GLU A 484 6.63 8.38 -24.39
C GLU A 484 5.66 9.24 -23.57
N PHE A 485 5.56 9.06 -22.24
CA PHE A 485 4.65 9.89 -21.46
C PHE A 485 5.11 11.36 -21.36
N CYS A 486 6.42 11.62 -21.33
CA CYS A 486 6.93 12.99 -21.32
C CYS A 486 6.68 13.67 -22.67
N LYS A 487 6.83 12.94 -23.79
CA LYS A 487 6.60 13.46 -25.14
C LYS A 487 5.18 13.95 -25.36
N MET A 488 4.18 13.36 -24.69
CA MET A 488 2.77 13.79 -24.82
C MET A 488 2.49 15.16 -24.20
N LYS A 489 3.38 15.68 -23.33
CA LYS A 489 3.22 17.00 -22.69
C LYS A 489 1.89 17.13 -21.92
N ILE A 490 1.44 16.03 -21.33
CA ILE A 490 0.28 15.96 -20.43
C ILE A 490 0.72 15.72 -18.99
N PRO A 491 -0.14 16.00 -17.99
CA PRO A 491 0.17 15.73 -16.59
C PRO A 491 0.39 14.24 -16.30
N VAL A 492 1.44 13.95 -15.54
CA VAL A 492 1.83 12.61 -15.09
C VAL A 492 1.91 12.62 -13.57
N CYS A 493 0.97 11.95 -12.91
CA CYS A 493 0.98 11.71 -11.48
C CYS A 493 1.81 10.46 -11.17
N VAL A 494 2.78 10.61 -10.27
CA VAL A 494 3.63 9.52 -9.79
C VAL A 494 3.52 9.46 -8.27
N THR A 495 3.27 8.27 -7.72
CA THR A 495 3.22 8.06 -6.27
C THR A 495 4.36 7.17 -5.77
N SER A 496 4.61 7.17 -4.46
CA SER A 496 5.59 6.28 -3.83
C SER A 496 5.18 5.90 -2.40
N TYR A 497 5.73 4.79 -1.88
CA TYR A 497 5.46 4.33 -0.53
C TYR A 497 6.15 5.18 0.54
N THR A 498 7.30 5.77 0.22
CA THR A 498 8.15 6.45 1.21
C THR A 498 8.66 7.82 0.77
N LYS A 499 9.03 8.64 1.75
CA LYS A 499 9.61 9.97 1.53
C LYS A 499 10.95 9.90 0.80
N GLN A 500 11.69 8.81 0.97
CA GLN A 500 12.98 8.60 0.29
C GLN A 500 12.83 8.15 -1.16
N GLU A 501 11.73 7.49 -1.51
CA GLU A 501 11.50 6.98 -2.87
C GLU A 501 11.06 8.08 -3.83
N ILE A 502 10.14 8.96 -3.44
CA ILE A 502 9.56 9.94 -4.37
C ILE A 502 10.61 10.87 -5.02
N PRO A 503 11.70 11.32 -4.36
CA PRO A 503 12.75 12.08 -5.04
C PRO A 503 13.58 11.22 -6.01
N ARG A 504 13.70 9.90 -5.77
CA ARG A 504 14.40 8.97 -6.67
C ARG A 504 13.60 8.75 -7.96
N GLU A 505 12.27 8.64 -7.85
CA GLU A 505 11.37 8.65 -9.02
C GLU A 505 11.64 9.89 -9.87
N MET A 506 11.76 11.05 -9.22
CA MET A 506 11.99 12.33 -9.89
C MET A 506 13.36 12.45 -10.54
N ILE A 507 14.42 12.04 -9.85
CA ILE A 507 15.77 11.98 -10.41
C ILE A 507 15.77 11.09 -11.66
N ARG A 508 15.08 9.95 -11.59
CA ARG A 508 14.99 9.03 -12.72
C ARG A 508 14.29 9.66 -13.92
N ILE A 509 13.12 10.27 -13.73
CA ILE A 509 12.40 10.93 -14.83
C ILE A 509 13.27 12.03 -15.46
N LYS A 510 13.87 12.90 -14.64
CA LYS A 510 14.74 14.00 -15.09
C LYS A 510 16.02 13.53 -15.79
N SER A 511 16.48 12.30 -15.52
CA SER A 511 17.63 11.72 -16.22
C SER A 511 17.32 11.29 -17.66
N ILE A 512 16.04 11.14 -18.02
CA ILE A 512 15.60 10.61 -19.31
C ILE A 512 14.93 11.68 -20.19
N ALA A 513 14.20 12.61 -19.58
CA ALA A 513 13.48 13.67 -20.30
C ALA A 513 13.48 14.99 -19.52
N ASP A 514 13.41 16.10 -20.23
CA ASP A 514 13.18 17.40 -19.60
C ASP A 514 11.71 17.54 -19.20
N VAL A 515 11.48 17.91 -17.94
CA VAL A 515 10.14 18.00 -17.35
C VAL A 515 9.98 19.29 -16.53
N GLU A 516 8.76 19.80 -16.52
CA GLU A 516 8.30 20.80 -15.56
C GLU A 516 7.60 20.12 -14.38
N MET A 517 7.77 20.70 -13.19
CA MET A 517 7.09 20.25 -11.97
C MET A 517 5.77 21.00 -11.86
N ILE A 518 4.65 20.29 -11.94
CA ILE A 518 3.32 20.83 -11.64
C ILE A 518 3.09 20.79 -10.12
N LEU A 519 3.51 19.69 -9.49
CA LEU A 519 3.42 19.50 -8.04
C LEU A 519 4.73 18.89 -7.52
N GLU A 520 5.42 19.64 -6.66
CA GLU A 520 6.62 19.13 -5.99
C GLU A 520 6.31 17.91 -5.10
N PRO A 521 7.28 17.00 -4.91
CA PRO A 521 7.11 15.82 -4.07
C PRO A 521 6.61 16.16 -2.67
N GLN A 522 5.45 15.60 -2.31
CA GLN A 522 4.82 15.84 -1.01
C GLN A 522 3.97 14.65 -0.57
N LYS A 523 3.48 14.69 0.67
CA LYS A 523 2.56 13.66 1.18
C LYS A 523 1.23 13.76 0.44
N ASN A 524 0.69 12.62 0.05
CA ASN A 524 -0.61 12.56 -0.62
C ASN A 524 -1.75 12.68 0.39
N PRO A 525 -2.63 13.70 0.27
CA PRO A 525 -3.82 13.85 1.12
C PRO A 525 -4.77 12.65 1.09
N PHE A 526 -4.72 11.89 -0.02
CA PHE A 526 -5.60 10.76 -0.32
C PHE A 526 -4.84 9.43 -0.44
N ALA A 527 -3.68 9.33 0.19
CA ALA A 527 -3.03 8.06 0.43
C ALA A 527 -3.96 7.11 1.19
N SER A 528 -3.80 5.80 0.99
CA SER A 528 -4.46 4.84 1.87
C SER A 528 -3.95 5.04 3.30
N ILE A 529 -4.84 4.98 4.28
CA ILE A 529 -4.47 4.92 5.70
C ILE A 529 -4.42 3.48 6.23
N LYS A 530 -4.57 2.47 5.36
CA LYS A 530 -4.39 1.06 5.70
C LYS A 530 -2.89 0.77 5.83
N PRO A 531 -2.38 0.44 7.03
CA PRO A 531 -0.96 0.12 7.21
C PRO A 531 -0.66 -1.29 6.70
N ASP A 532 0.43 -1.41 5.93
CA ASP A 532 1.05 -2.66 5.54
C ASP A 532 2.49 -2.70 6.08
N ARG A 533 3.03 -3.89 6.36
CA ARG A 533 4.42 -3.99 6.83
C ARG A 533 5.40 -3.75 5.71
N ASN A 534 6.44 -3.00 6.02
CA ASN A 534 7.61 -2.85 5.17
C ASN A 534 8.67 -3.84 5.61
N PHE A 535 9.34 -4.50 4.67
CA PHE A 535 10.55 -5.30 4.96
C PHE A 535 11.82 -4.66 4.36
N VAL A 536 11.65 -3.70 3.44
CA VAL A 536 12.74 -3.14 2.61
C VAL A 536 13.59 -2.16 3.42
N SER A 537 12.93 -1.29 4.16
CA SER A 537 13.53 -0.21 4.94
C SER A 537 12.83 -0.11 6.29
N ASP A 538 12.60 -1.27 6.91
CA ASP A 538 11.83 -1.43 8.14
C ASP A 538 12.55 -0.93 9.38
N ASP A 539 13.84 -0.63 9.24
CA ASP A 539 14.67 0.08 10.20
C ASP A 539 14.27 1.56 10.34
N THR A 540 13.72 2.18 9.30
CA THR A 540 13.31 3.61 9.30
C THR A 540 11.81 3.80 9.09
N VAL A 541 11.20 2.95 8.28
CA VAL A 541 9.78 3.02 7.89
C VAL A 541 9.20 1.60 8.03
N PRO A 542 8.85 1.15 9.24
CA PRO A 542 8.37 -0.22 9.48
C PRO A 542 6.98 -0.51 8.90
N LEU A 543 6.19 0.54 8.64
CA LEU A 543 4.88 0.46 8.00
C LEU A 543 4.85 1.35 6.75
N ILE A 544 4.29 0.83 5.67
CA ILE A 544 4.07 1.53 4.41
C ILE A 544 2.58 1.71 4.16
N TYR A 545 2.28 2.71 3.36
CA TYR A 545 0.94 3.08 2.96
C TYR A 545 0.91 3.22 1.45
N LYS A 546 -0.15 2.73 0.83
CA LYS A 546 -0.32 2.85 -0.62
C LYS A 546 -0.49 4.31 -1.02
N ASN A 547 0.27 4.73 -2.04
CA ASN A 547 0.26 6.08 -2.59
C ASN A 547 0.60 7.16 -1.55
N TYR A 548 1.53 6.90 -0.64
CA TYR A 548 1.77 7.76 0.53
C TYR A 548 2.34 9.14 0.18
N TYR A 549 3.17 9.19 -0.86
CA TYR A 549 3.70 10.42 -1.44
C TYR A 549 3.26 10.53 -2.90
N LEU A 550 3.14 11.76 -3.40
CA LEU A 550 2.95 12.01 -4.83
C LEU A 550 3.80 13.17 -5.33
N THR A 551 3.91 13.24 -6.64
CA THR A 551 4.38 14.39 -7.42
C THR A 551 3.65 14.40 -8.77
N ILE A 552 3.55 15.56 -9.40
CA ILE A 552 2.94 15.70 -10.72
C ILE A 552 3.93 16.43 -11.63
N VAL A 553 4.21 15.83 -12.77
CA VAL A 553 5.18 16.32 -13.75
C VAL A 553 4.55 16.41 -15.13
N LYS A 554 5.17 17.17 -16.02
CA LYS A 554 4.79 17.26 -17.43
C LYS A 554 6.04 17.47 -18.28
N GLY A 555 6.10 16.87 -19.47
CA GLY A 555 7.24 17.07 -20.37
C GLY A 555 7.35 18.52 -20.84
N LYS A 556 8.59 19.04 -20.95
CA LYS A 556 8.83 20.39 -21.48
C LYS A 556 8.69 20.44 -23.00
N LEU A 557 8.51 21.67 -23.51
CA LEU A 557 8.30 21.98 -24.92
C LEU A 557 9.49 21.62 -25.80
#